data_AF-A0A2E2I8E1-F1
#
_entry.id   AF-A0A2E2I8E1-F1
#
_cell.length_a   1.000
_cell.length_b   1.000
_cell.length_c   1.000
_cell.angle_alpha   90.00
_cell.angle_beta   90.00
_cell.angle_gamma   90.00
#
_symmetry.space_group_name_H-M   'P 1'
#
loop_
_entity.id
_entity.type
_entity.pdbx_description
1 polymer ?
#
loop_
_entity_poly.entity_id
_entity_poly.type
_entity_poly.pdbx_seq_one_letter_code
_entity_poly.pdbx_strand_id
1 'polypeptide(L)' 'MADDTWRSHLAQVDEGLMKIKKHGNMKVDAMIVSDDKHLATSSDSRSLGQLVNIASMPGVVGEAWAMA' A
#
# COMPACT_ATOMS: atom_id res chain seq x y z
N MET A 1 10.64 11.92 4.45
CA MET A 1 10.63 10.56 5.02
C MET A 1 9.18 10.11 4.92
N ALA A 2 8.88 8.99 4.29
CA ALA A 2 7.50 8.52 4.18
C ALA A 2 7.07 8.04 5.57
N ASP A 3 6.43 8.93 6.32
CA ASP A 3 5.84 8.63 7.61
C ASP A 3 4.85 7.45 7.48
N ASP A 4 4.71 6.65 8.53
CA ASP A 4 3.82 5.46 8.64
C ASP A 4 2.32 5.78 8.45
N THR A 5 1.98 6.96 7.92
CA THR A 5 0.64 7.48 7.65
C THR A 5 -0.20 6.54 6.80
N TRP A 6 0.43 5.77 5.90
CA TRP A 6 -0.27 4.82 5.03
C TRP A 6 -1.02 3.73 5.82
N ARG A 7 -0.55 3.37 7.02
CA ARG A 7 -1.23 2.39 7.90
C ARG A 7 -2.64 2.82 8.27
N SER A 8 -2.85 4.12 8.49
CA SER A 8 -4.17 4.69 8.79
C SER A 8 -5.11 4.70 7.58
N HIS A 9 -4.58 4.48 6.38
CA HIS A 9 -5.33 4.44 5.12
C HIS A 9 -5.46 3.02 4.56
N LEU A 10 -4.98 2.02 5.29
CA LEU A 10 -5.08 0.61 4.95
C LEU A 10 -6.49 0.09 5.26
N ALA A 11 -7.08 -0.60 4.31
CA ALA A 11 -8.38 -1.26 4.44
C ALA A 11 -8.32 -2.65 3.81
N GLN A 12 -8.92 -3.64 4.47
CA GLN A 12 -9.12 -4.95 3.87
C GLN A 12 -10.23 -4.86 2.81
N VAL A 13 -9.97 -5.39 1.61
CA VAL A 13 -10.95 -5.47 0.51
C VAL A 13 -11.53 -6.86 0.44
N ASP A 14 -10.70 -7.90 0.59
CA ASP A 14 -11.11 -9.31 0.54
C ASP A 14 -10.14 -10.18 1.37
N GLU A 15 -10.40 -11.49 1.43
CA GLU A 15 -9.48 -12.47 1.97
C GLU A 15 -8.17 -12.47 1.17
N GLY A 16 -7.07 -12.07 1.80
CA GLY A 16 -5.76 -11.95 1.15
C GLY A 16 -5.59 -10.71 0.27
N LEU A 17 -6.52 -9.75 0.30
CA LEU A 17 -6.42 -8.51 -0.47
C LEU A 17 -6.61 -7.28 0.42
N MET A 18 -5.55 -6.49 0.52
CA MET A 18 -5.50 -5.25 1.27
C MET A 18 -5.35 -4.08 0.31
N LYS A 19 -5.92 -2.93 0.67
CA LYS A 19 -5.87 -1.70 -0.12
C LYS A 19 -5.41 -0.54 0.73
N ILE A 20 -4.39 0.17 0.27
CA ILE A 20 -4.05 1.49 0.77
C ILE A 20 -4.78 2.51 -0.09
N LYS A 21 -5.72 3.22 0.51
CA LYS A 21 -6.41 4.31 -0.16
C LYS A 21 -5.41 5.42 -0.48
N LYS A 22 -5.53 5.99 -1.67
CA LYS A 22 -4.81 7.17 -2.13
C LYS A 22 -4.85 8.25 -1.05
N HIS A 23 -3.68 8.69 -0.63
CA HIS A 23 -3.49 9.78 0.33
C HIS A 23 -2.21 10.55 0.00
N GLY A 24 -2.07 11.75 0.55
CA GLY A 24 -0.89 12.59 0.32
C GLY A 24 -0.61 12.84 -1.17
N ASN A 25 0.58 12.46 -1.62
CA ASN A 25 1.04 12.65 -3.00
C ASN A 25 0.75 11.44 -3.93
N MET A 26 0.08 10.41 -3.41
CA MET A 26 -0.34 9.27 -4.25
C MET A 26 -1.28 9.77 -5.35
N LYS A 27 -1.07 9.28 -6.57
CA LYS A 27 -1.94 9.58 -7.71
C LYS A 27 -3.03 8.52 -7.88
N VAL A 28 -2.72 7.28 -7.51
CA VAL A 28 -3.60 6.12 -7.56
C VAL A 28 -3.68 5.43 -6.20
N ASP A 29 -4.63 4.52 -6.03
CA ASP A 29 -4.66 3.61 -4.90
C ASP A 29 -3.55 2.55 -5.01
N ALA A 30 -3.23 1.88 -3.90
CA ALA A 30 -2.33 0.74 -3.92
C ALA A 30 -3.02 -0.52 -3.37
N MET A 31 -2.78 -1.65 -4.02
CA MET A 31 -3.30 -2.98 -3.73
C MET A 31 -2.16 -3.88 -3.27
N ILE A 32 -2.41 -4.66 -2.22
CA ILE A 32 -1.45 -5.58 -1.63
C ILE A 32 -2.14 -6.94 -1.54
N VAL A 33 -1.55 -7.94 -2.18
CA VAL A 33 -1.95 -9.33 -2.01
C VAL A 33 -1.22 -9.87 -0.79
N SER A 34 -1.90 -9.90 0.34
CA SER A 34 -1.40 -10.43 1.62
C SER A 34 -2.56 -10.59 2.60
N ASP A 35 -2.42 -11.52 3.55
CA ASP A 35 -3.38 -11.67 4.65
C ASP A 35 -3.03 -10.75 5.85
N ASP A 36 -4.01 -10.51 6.72
CA ASP A 36 -3.86 -9.60 7.86
C ASP A 36 -2.73 -10.04 8.82
N LYS A 37 -2.50 -11.36 8.94
CA LYS A 37 -1.46 -11.93 9.82
C LYS A 37 -0.08 -11.72 9.22
N HIS A 38 0.08 -11.95 7.92
CA HIS A 38 1.31 -11.72 7.17
C HIS A 38 1.66 -10.25 7.13
N LEU A 39 0.69 -9.36 6.97
CA LEU A 39 0.91 -7.91 6.98
C LEU A 39 1.28 -7.40 8.38
N ALA A 40 0.63 -7.92 9.43
CA ALA A 40 0.94 -7.57 10.82
C ALA A 40 2.32 -8.10 11.27
N THR A 41 2.75 -9.24 10.75
CA THR A 41 4.06 -9.84 11.06
C THR A 41 5.18 -9.22 10.21
N SER A 42 4.85 -8.78 8.99
CA SER A 42 5.76 -8.08 8.08
C SER A 42 6.10 -6.69 8.60
N SER A 43 7.08 -6.65 9.50
CA SER A 43 7.65 -5.44 10.08
C SER A 43 8.44 -4.57 9.10
N ASP A 44 8.55 -4.95 7.81
CA ASP A 44 9.33 -4.17 6.85
C ASP A 44 8.47 -3.06 6.20
N SER A 45 8.11 -2.06 7.01
CA SER A 45 7.41 -0.84 6.61
C SER A 45 8.02 -0.16 5.37
N ARG A 46 9.30 -0.43 5.07
CA ARG A 46 10.01 0.14 3.92
C ARG A 46 9.50 -0.43 2.59
N SER A 47 9.11 -1.71 2.54
CA SER A 47 8.56 -2.34 1.33
C SER A 47 7.24 -1.70 0.91
N LEU A 48 6.34 -1.48 1.88
CA LEU A 48 5.06 -0.79 1.66
C LEU A 48 5.26 0.70 1.39
N GLY A 49 6.27 1.34 1.98
CA GLY A 49 6.68 2.70 1.61
C GLY A 49 7.12 2.82 0.15
N GLN A 50 7.78 1.81 -0.41
CA GLN A 50 8.11 1.79 -1.85
C GLN A 50 6.86 1.69 -2.72
N LEU A 51 5.89 0.88 -2.32
CA LEU A 51 4.61 0.79 -3.01
C LEU A 51 3.89 2.15 -3.04
N VAL A 52 3.86 2.87 -1.91
CA VAL A 52 3.31 4.24 -1.83
C VAL A 52 4.06 5.21 -2.75
N ASN A 53 5.39 5.08 -2.85
CA ASN A 53 6.18 5.89 -3.78
C ASN A 53 5.81 5.61 -5.24
N ILE A 54 5.64 4.34 -5.63
CA ILE A 54 5.19 3.94 -6.98
C ILE A 54 3.82 4.52 -7.28
N ALA A 55 2.87 4.42 -6.34
CA ALA A 55 1.54 5.00 -6.47
C ALA A 55 1.56 6.54 -6.60
N SER A 56 2.65 7.20 -6.24
CA SER A 56 2.85 8.65 -6.34
C SER A 56 3.52 9.09 -7.65
N MET A 57 3.99 8.16 -8.49
CA MET A 57 4.73 8.48 -9.71
C MET A 57 3.84 9.14 -10.78
N PRO A 58 4.31 10.20 -11.47
CA PRO A 58 3.59 10.76 -12.60
C PRO A 58 3.39 9.74 -13.73
N GLY A 59 2.17 9.63 -14.25
CA GLY A 59 1.84 8.71 -15.33
C GLY A 59 1.48 7.29 -14.88
N VAL A 60 1.40 7.03 -13.58
CA VAL A 60 0.82 5.79 -13.04
C VAL A 60 -0.69 5.73 -13.38
N VAL A 61 -1.16 4.54 -13.77
CA VAL A 61 -2.54 4.29 -14.22
C VAL A 61 -3.11 3.10 -13.45
N GLY A 62 -4.40 3.13 -13.13
CA GLY A 62 -5.07 2.05 -12.39
C GLY A 62 -4.72 2.08 -10.91
N GLU A 63 -4.19 0.98 -10.38
CA GLU A 63 -3.65 0.87 -9.02
C GLU A 63 -2.19 0.40 -9.03
N ALA A 64 -1.44 0.73 -7.99
CA ALA A 64 -0.12 0.15 -7.77
C ALA A 64 -0.25 -1.20 -7.03
N TRP A 65 0.43 -2.26 -7.48
CA TRP A 65 0.29 -3.60 -6.91
C TRP A 65 1.57 -4.10 -6.25
N ALA A 66 1.44 -4.78 -5.10
CA ALA A 66 2.50 -5.54 -4.45
C ALA A 66 1.99 -6.91 -3.98
N MET A 67 2.93 -7.85 -3.85
CA MET A 67 2.72 -9.17 -3.25
C MET A 67 3.68 -9.27 -2.05
N ALA A 68 3.17 -9.67 -0.88
CA ALA A 68 3.92 -9.74 0.37
C ALA A 68 3.64 -11.05 1.12
#